data_AF-A0A4Q2Y406-F1
#
_entry.id   AF-A0A4Q2Y406-F1
#
_cell.length_a   1.000
_cell.length_b   1.000
_cell.length_c   1.000
_cell.angle_alpha   90.00
_cell.angle_beta   90.00
_cell.angle_gamma   90.00
#
_symmetry.space_group_name_H-M   'P 1'
#
loop_
_entity.id
_entity.type
_entity.pdbx_description
1 polymer ?
#
loop_
_entity_poly.entity_id
_entity_poly.type
_entity_poly.pdbx_seq_one_letter_code
_entity_poly.pdbx_strand_id
1 'polypeptide(L)' 'MRYLRLRGSAEERLVYTPQFSSAPDREDGWAPAAAGSEAVQSINADWERVTVEDTAAPSFSVRFARVKVALAVDDDP' A
#
# COMPACT_ATOMS: atom_id res chain seq x y z
N MET A 1 6.38 1.24 7.00
CA MET A 1 5.16 2.08 6.96
C MET A 1 4.02 1.35 7.64
N ARG A 2 3.06 2.04 8.26
CA ARG A 2 1.83 1.46 8.82
C ARG A 2 0.61 2.31 8.47
N TYR A 3 -0.48 1.67 8.03
CA TYR A 3 -1.73 2.33 7.69
C TYR A 3 -2.94 1.46 8.04
N LEU A 4 -4.14 2.04 7.94
CA LEU A 4 -5.41 1.35 8.11
C LEU A 4 -6.04 1.09 6.74
N ARG A 5 -6.59 -0.11 6.55
CA ARG A 5 -7.44 -0.43 5.40
C ARG A 5 -8.74 -1.04 5.87
N LEU A 6 -9.80 -0.88 5.08
CA LEU A 6 -11.05 -1.59 5.28
C LEU A 6 -10.83 -3.09 5.01
N ARG A 7 -11.33 -3.95 5.91
CA ARG A 7 -11.43 -5.39 5.70
C ARG A 7 -12.47 -5.65 4.62
N GLY A 8 -12.22 -6.65 3.78
CA GLY A 8 -13.25 -7.07 2.82
C GLY A 8 -13.36 -6.11 1.64
N SER A 9 -12.23 -5.65 1.10
CA SER A 9 -12.15 -5.17 -0.29
C SER A 9 -12.65 -6.19 -1.34
N ALA A 10 -13.12 -7.35 -0.89
CA ALA A 10 -13.88 -8.36 -1.65
C ALA A 10 -15.37 -8.01 -1.86
N GLU A 11 -15.91 -6.93 -1.27
CA GLU A 11 -17.13 -6.24 -1.80
C GLU A 11 -16.75 -4.98 -2.63
N GLU A 12 -15.54 -5.04 -3.22
CA GLU A 12 -15.14 -4.47 -4.52
C GLU A 12 -15.22 -2.96 -4.76
N ARG A 13 -14.62 -2.11 -3.92
CA ARG A 13 -14.41 -0.71 -4.33
C ARG A 13 -13.08 -0.07 -4.00
N LEU A 14 -12.18 -0.63 -3.18
CA LEU A 14 -10.92 0.05 -2.89
C LEU A 14 -9.72 -0.90 -2.95
N VAL A 15 -8.79 -0.57 -3.84
CA VAL A 15 -7.48 -1.20 -3.95
C VAL A 15 -6.47 -0.28 -3.26
N TYR A 16 -5.76 -0.83 -2.27
CA TYR A 16 -4.69 -0.14 -1.56
C TYR A 16 -3.35 -0.66 -2.06
N THR A 17 -2.53 0.23 -2.63
CA THR A 17 -1.19 -0.09 -3.13
C THR A 17 -0.14 0.71 -2.35
N PRO A 18 0.51 0.11 -1.34
CA PRO A 18 1.68 0.68 -0.68
C PRO A 18 2.78 0.98 -1.70
N GLN A 19 3.39 2.15 -1.60
CA GLN A 19 4.48 2.57 -2.48
C GLN A 19 5.58 3.27 -1.70
N PHE A 20 6.81 3.13 -2.18
CA PHE A 20 8.00 3.77 -1.63
C PHE A 20 8.77 4.53 -2.72
N SER A 21 9.42 5.62 -2.35
CA SER A 21 10.19 6.47 -3.29
C SER A 21 11.37 7.14 -2.59
N SER A 22 12.44 7.40 -3.34
CA SER A 22 13.51 8.35 -2.98
C SER A 22 13.42 9.68 -3.74
N ALA A 23 12.46 9.80 -4.66
CA ALA A 23 12.15 10.99 -5.46
C ALA A 23 10.62 11.21 -5.46
N PRO A 24 10.03 11.63 -4.31
CA PRO A 24 8.58 11.68 -4.12
C PRO A 24 7.89 12.74 -4.98
N ASP A 25 8.66 13.69 -5.51
CA ASP A 25 8.26 14.76 -6.42
C ASP A 25 7.97 14.26 -7.84
N ARG A 26 8.37 13.03 -8.18
CA ARG A 26 8.13 12.42 -9.49
C ARG A 26 7.18 11.23 -9.37
N GLU A 27 6.12 11.21 -10.16
CA GLU A 27 5.14 10.10 -10.12
C GLU A 27 5.77 8.75 -10.53
N ASP A 28 6.72 8.75 -11.47
CA ASP A 28 7.50 7.57 -11.88
C ASP A 28 8.52 7.11 -10.82
N GLY A 29 8.77 7.93 -9.78
CA GLY A 29 9.64 7.59 -8.66
C GLY A 29 9.00 6.65 -7.63
N TRP A 30 7.68 6.43 -7.71
CA TRP A 30 6.94 5.61 -6.75
C TRP A 30 6.84 4.15 -7.19
N ALA A 31 7.61 3.28 -6.53
CA ALA A 31 7.56 1.84 -6.75
C ALA A 31 6.58 1.17 -5.78
N PRO A 32 5.76 0.20 -6.22
CA PRO A 32 4.95 -0.60 -5.32
C PRO A 32 5.82 -1.39 -4.34
N ALA A 33 5.29 -1.60 -3.14
CA ALA A 33 5.91 -2.51 -2.18
C ALA A 33 5.98 -3.93 -2.76
N ALA A 34 7.00 -4.70 -2.33
CA ALA A 34 7.16 -6.07 -2.78
C ALA A 34 5.95 -6.93 -2.39
N ALA A 35 5.52 -7.83 -3.26
CA ALA A 35 4.44 -8.77 -2.96
C ALA A 35 4.78 -9.59 -1.69
N GLY A 36 3.83 -9.72 -0.78
CA GLY A 36 4.02 -10.44 0.48
C GLY A 36 4.76 -9.66 1.58
N SER A 37 5.15 -8.41 1.35
CA SER A 37 5.76 -7.54 2.38
C SER A 37 4.75 -6.99 3.41
N GLU A 38 3.47 -7.30 3.24
CA GLU A 38 2.42 -6.84 4.13
C GLU A 38 2.22 -7.80 5.32
N ALA A 39 2.38 -7.25 6.53
CA ALA A 39 1.89 -7.87 7.76
C ALA A 39 0.55 -7.24 8.13
N VAL A 40 -0.51 -8.05 8.13
CA VAL A 40 -1.90 -7.61 8.34
C VAL A 40 -2.38 -8.03 9.72
N GLN A 41 -2.87 -7.06 10.49
CA GLN A 41 -3.46 -7.29 11.79
C GLN A 41 -4.92 -6.82 11.79
N SER A 42 -5.83 -7.75 12.04
CA SER A 42 -7.24 -7.49 12.31
C SER A 42 -7.42 -6.56 13.52
N ILE A 43 -8.15 -5.45 13.35
CA ILE A 43 -8.54 -4.57 14.48
C ILE A 43 -9.94 -4.92 14.97
N ASN A 44 -10.92 -4.95 14.06
CA ASN A 44 -12.31 -5.31 14.35
C ASN A 44 -12.95 -5.97 13.11
N ALA A 45 -14.27 -5.96 12.96
CA ALA A 45 -14.96 -6.54 11.81
C ALA A 45 -14.60 -5.83 10.48
N ASP A 46 -14.38 -4.51 10.52
CA ASP A 46 -14.33 -3.67 9.33
C ASP A 46 -12.93 -3.14 9.01
N TRP A 47 -12.01 -3.14 9.98
CA TRP A 47 -10.71 -2.49 9.84
C TRP A 47 -9.55 -3.44 10.11
N GLU A 48 -8.51 -3.27 9.31
CA GLU A 48 -7.22 -3.93 9.45
C GLU A 48 -6.12 -2.88 9.51
N ARG A 49 -5.09 -3.19 10.30
CA ARG A 49 -3.82 -2.48 10.29
C ARG A 49 -2.87 -3.24 9.39
N VAL A 50 -2.34 -2.55 8.38
CA VAL A 50 -1.29 -3.09 7.51
C VAL A 50 0.03 -2.45 7.91
N THR A 51 1.04 -3.27 8.15
CA THR A 51 2.43 -2.84 8.28
C THR A 51 3.19 -3.36 7.07
N VAL A 52 3.93 -2.47 6.41
CA VAL A 52 4.68 -2.78 5.18
C VAL A 52 6.11 -2.36 5.39
N GLU A 53 7.04 -3.27 5.13
CA GLU A 53 8.47 -3.01 5.17
C GLU A 53 8.96 -2.56 3.80
N ASP A 54 9.82 -1.54 3.79
CA ASP A 54 10.53 -1.15 2.57
C ASP A 54 11.69 -2.13 2.37
N THR A 55 11.61 -2.96 1.34
CA THR A 55 12.62 -3.97 1.04
C THR A 55 13.78 -3.41 0.21
N ALA A 56 13.78 -2.11 -0.12
CA ALA A 56 14.89 -1.48 -0.79
C ALA A 56 16.16 -1.58 0.06
N ALA A 57 17.31 -1.83 -0.60
CA ALA A 57 18.59 -1.84 0.08
C ALA A 57 18.81 -0.50 0.81
N PRO A 58 19.40 -0.51 2.01
CA PRO A 58 19.76 0.71 2.72
C PRO A 58 20.58 1.62 1.81
N SER A 59 20.14 2.88 1.69
CA SER A 59 20.82 3.88 0.89
C SER A 59 20.90 5.20 1.67
N PHE A 60 21.82 6.08 1.29
CA PHE A 60 21.92 7.42 1.88
C PHE A 60 20.77 8.36 1.49
N SER A 61 19.87 7.93 0.60
CA SER A 61 18.72 8.73 0.20
C SER A 61 17.60 8.59 1.20
N VAL A 62 16.95 9.71 1.53
CA VAL A 62 15.70 9.71 2.31
C VAL A 62 14.67 8.85 1.57
N ARG A 63 13.97 8.00 2.31
CA ARG A 63 12.90 7.15 1.80
C ARG A 63 11.55 7.69 2.25
N PHE A 64 10.62 7.79 1.30
CA PHE A 64 9.26 8.23 1.50
C PHE A 64 8.31 7.06 1.25
N ALA A 65 7.16 7.07 1.92
CA ALA A 65 6.14 6.06 1.77
C ALA A 65 4.77 6.71 1.55
N ARG A 66 3.95 6.11 0.70
CA ARG A 66 2.54 6.48 0.50
C ARG A 66 1.68 5.23 0.29
N VAL A 67 0.37 5.40 0.34
CA VAL A 67 -0.58 4.39 -0.09
C VAL A 67 -1.42 5.00 -1.21
N LYS A 68 -1.33 4.42 -2.41
CA LYS A 68 -2.22 4.76 -3.50
C LYS A 68 -3.52 3.99 -3.29
N VAL A 69 -4.65 4.71 -3.29
CA VAL A 69 -5.97 4.12 -3.15
C VAL A 69 -6.72 4.37 -4.44
N ALA A 70 -7.23 3.31 -5.07
CA ALA A 70 -7.99 3.39 -6.31
C ALA A 70 -9.31 2.64 -6.19
N LEU A 71 -10.29 3.00 -7.01
CA LEU A 71 -11.47 2.16 -7.17
C LEU A 71 -11.07 0.85 -7.85
N ALA A 72 -11.63 -0.28 -7.38
CA ALA A 72 -11.59 -1.50 -8.18
C ALA A 72 -12.35 -1.21 -9.49
N VAL A 73 -11.80 -1.64 -10.62
CA VAL A 73 -12.51 -1.50 -11.89
C VAL A 73 -13.55 -2.60 -11.90
N ASP A 74 -14.83 -2.24 -11.99
CA ASP A 74 -15.89 -3.22 -12.25
C ASP A 74 -15.58 -3.84 -13.63
N ASP A 75 -15.26 -5.14 -13.68
CA ASP A 75 -15.39 -5.91 -14.92
C ASP A 75 -16.90 -6.05 -15.17
N ASP A 76 -17.48 -5.09 -15.91
CA ASP A 76 -18.86 -5.17 -16.42
C ASP A 76 -18.90 -6.29 -17.48
N PRO A 77 -19.71 -7.35 -17.30
CA PRO A 77 -19.73 -8.52 -18.20
C PRO A 77 -20.28 -8.24 -19.61
#